data_AF-A0A538B1E0-F1
#
_entry.id   AF-A0A538B1E0-F1
#
_cell.length_a   1.000
_cell.length_b   1.000
_cell.length_c   1.000
_cell.angle_alpha   90.00
_cell.angle_beta   90.00
_cell.angle_gamma   90.00
#
_symmetry.space_group_name_H-M   'P 1'
#
loop_
_entity.id
_entity.type
_entity.pdbx_description
1 polymer ?
#
loop_
_entity_poly.entity_id
_entity_poly.type
_entity_poly.pdbx_seq_one_letter_code
_entity_poly.pdbx_strand_id
1 'polypeptide(L)'
;MGGEWWGTLGFAARAQDRDFSGTEIDALRTGARLLGAAIQEERTESALRRSEDRYHKAVDTSPDAILVHQNGVIALANQAAARLLGVPSPNALVGNSVLRF
;
A
#
# COMPACT_ATOMS: atom_id res chain seq x y z
N MET A 1 -13.51 -17.50 10.01
CA MET A 1 -13.04 -16.24 9.40
C MET A 1 -11.88 -15.75 10.25
N GLY A 2 -10.65 -15.89 9.75
CA GLY A 2 -9.42 -15.68 10.53
C GLY A 2 -9.15 -14.19 10.71
N GLY A 3 -9.40 -13.67 11.91
CA GLY A 3 -8.88 -12.39 12.33
C GLY A 3 -7.47 -12.60 12.87
N GLU A 4 -6.47 -12.07 12.17
CA GLU A 4 -5.10 -12.05 12.66
C GLU A 4 -5.03 -11.19 13.92
N TRP A 5 -4.46 -11.74 15.00
CA TRP A 5 -4.33 -11.05 16.28
C TRP A 5 -3.28 -9.95 16.16
N TRP A 6 -3.71 -8.68 16.24
CA TRP A 6 -2.83 -7.52 16.00
C TRP A 6 -2.24 -6.91 17.27
N GLY A 7 -2.83 -7.19 18.45
CA GLY A 7 -2.41 -6.62 19.74
C GLY A 7 -3.47 -6.69 20.84
N THR A 8 -3.20 -6.03 21.97
CA THR A 8 -4.11 -5.96 23.13
C THR A 8 -4.37 -4.52 23.53
N LEU A 9 -5.61 -4.22 23.96
CA LEU A 9 -5.99 -2.97 24.61
C LEU A 9 -6.30 -3.28 26.09
N GLY A 10 -5.43 -2.85 27.00
CA GLY A 10 -5.58 -3.07 28.43
C GLY A 10 -6.09 -1.84 29.16
N PHE A 11 -7.14 -1.98 29.96
CA PHE A 11 -7.56 -0.97 30.92
C PHE A 11 -7.24 -1.46 32.33
N ALA A 12 -6.51 -0.66 33.10
CA ALA A 12 -6.25 -0.93 34.50
C ALA A 12 -6.81 0.23 35.33
N ALA A 13 -7.66 -0.10 36.32
CA ALA A 13 -8.05 0.83 37.37
C ALA A 13 -7.23 0.50 38.62
N ARG A 14 -6.64 1.50 39.29
CA ARG A 14 -5.93 1.28 40.55
C ARG A 14 -6.87 1.52 41.73
N ALA A 15 -7.08 0.43 42.48
CA ALA A 15 -7.69 0.30 43.81
C ALA A 15 -9.23 0.32 43.91
N GLN A 16 -9.72 -0.78 44.52
CA GLN A 16 -11.08 -1.18 44.93
C GLN A 16 -11.92 -1.85 43.84
N ASP A 17 -12.59 -2.95 44.26
CA ASP A 17 -13.38 -3.91 43.48
C ASP A 17 -14.31 -3.25 42.46
N ARG A 18 -13.76 -2.89 41.30
CA ARG A 18 -14.57 -2.38 40.20
C ARG A 18 -15.08 -3.58 39.42
N ASP A 19 -16.28 -4.01 39.75
CA ASP A 19 -17.06 -4.89 38.89
C ASP A 19 -17.43 -4.13 37.62
N PHE A 20 -16.80 -4.49 36.50
CA PHE A 20 -17.22 -4.00 35.20
C PHE A 20 -18.57 -4.61 34.86
N SER A 21 -19.56 -3.76 34.61
CA SER A 21 -20.85 -4.21 34.11
C SER A 21 -20.70 -4.84 32.72
N GLY A 22 -21.63 -5.73 32.35
CA GLY A 22 -21.67 -6.30 30.99
C GLY A 22 -21.71 -5.22 29.91
N THR A 23 -22.41 -4.12 30.15
CA THR A 23 -22.48 -2.97 29.24
C THR A 23 -21.14 -2.27 29.07
N GLU A 24 -20.36 -2.08 30.14
CA GLU A 24 -19.00 -1.51 30.03
C GLU A 24 -18.08 -2.45 29.24
N ILE A 25 -18.16 -3.76 29.48
CA ILE A 25 -17.39 -4.76 28.74
C ILE A 25 -17.77 -4.75 27.24
N ASP A 26 -19.05 -4.64 26.92
CA ASP A 26 -19.53 -4.59 25.53
C ASP A 26 -19.13 -3.30 24.83
N ALA A 27 -19.13 -2.17 25.54
CA ALA A 27 -18.61 -0.91 25.04
C ALA A 27 -17.11 -1.02 24.73
N LEU A 28 -16.32 -1.57 25.64
CA LEU A 28 -14.87 -1.79 25.44
C LEU A 28 -14.60 -2.74 24.28
N ARG A 29 -15.37 -3.83 24.16
CA ARG A 29 -15.26 -4.78 23.05
C ARG A 29 -15.58 -4.13 21.71
N THR A 30 -16.58 -3.26 21.67
CA THR A 30 -16.94 -2.50 20.48
C THR A 30 -15.83 -1.53 20.09
N GLY A 31 -15.29 -0.77 21.05
CA GLY A 31 -14.15 0.11 20.84
C GLY A 31 -12.92 -0.63 20.32
N ALA A 32 -12.58 -1.78 20.91
CA ALA A 32 -11.46 -2.60 20.48
C ALA A 32 -11.60 -3.11 19.02
N ARG A 33 -12.81 -3.47 18.60
CA ARG A 33 -13.08 -3.85 17.19
C ARG A 33 -12.89 -2.69 16.22
N LEU A 34 -13.40 -1.51 16.57
CA LEU A 34 -13.26 -0.31 15.74
C LEU A 34 -11.79 0.10 15.58
N LEU A 35 -11.04 0.12 16.68
CA LEU A 35 -9.60 0.40 16.65
C LEU A 35 -8.84 -0.64 15.83
N GLY A 36 -9.17 -1.93 15.99
CA GLY A 36 -8.56 -2.99 15.21
C GLY A 36 -8.81 -2.85 13.70
N ALA A 37 -10.05 -2.49 13.32
CA ALA A 37 -10.39 -2.25 11.92
C ALA A 37 -9.62 -1.05 11.34
N ALA A 38 -9.57 0.08 12.06
CA ALA A 38 -8.85 1.27 11.62
C ALA A 38 -7.33 1.03 11.48
N ILE A 39 -6.71 0.33 12.44
CA ILE A 39 -5.29 -0.03 12.37
C ILE A 39 -5.02 -0.95 11.17
N GLN A 40 -5.91 -1.91 10.92
CA GLN A 40 -5.76 -2.83 9.80
C GLN A 40 -5.89 -2.10 8.45
N GLU A 41 -6.83 -1.16 8.34
CA GLU A 41 -7.00 -0.30 7.18
C GLU A 41 -5.72 0.52 6.91
N GLU A 42 -5.21 1.24 7.92
CA GLU A 42 -3.99 2.05 7.81
C GLU A 42 -2.77 1.20 7.42
N ARG A 43 -2.63 0.00 7.99
CA ARG A 43 -1.55 -0.93 7.64
C ARG A 43 -1.66 -1.43 6.21
N THR A 44 -2.87 -1.74 5.75
CA THR A 44 -3.11 -2.21 4.38
C THR A 44 -2.78 -1.12 3.38
N GLU A 45 -3.25 0.10 3.63
CA GLU A 45 -2.94 1.26 2.79
C GLU A 45 -1.44 1.58 2.79
N SER A 46 -0.80 1.59 3.96
CA SER A 46 0.63 1.85 4.09
C SER A 46 1.48 0.77 3.40
N ALA A 47 1.07 -0.50 3.48
CA ALA A 47 1.76 -1.60 2.80
C ALA A 47 1.63 -1.47 1.27
N LEU A 48 0.45 -1.10 0.78
CA LEU A 48 0.22 -0.83 -0.64
C LEU A 48 1.12 0.32 -1.13
N ARG A 49 1.07 1.48 -0.45
CA ARG A 49 1.92 2.64 -0.79
C ARG A 49 3.41 2.29 -0.78
N ARG A 50 3.89 1.55 0.22
CA ARG A 50 5.30 1.10 0.28
C ARG A 50 5.65 0.12 -0.85
N SER A 51 4.70 -0.69 -1.31
CA SER A 51 4.89 -1.58 -2.45
C SER A 51 5.00 -0.78 -3.75
N GLU A 52 4.09 0.18 -3.96
CA GLU A 52 4.09 1.07 -5.13
C GLU A 52 5.38 1.89 -5.20
N ASP A 53 5.81 2.50 -4.10
CA ASP A 53 7.05 3.27 -4.02
C ASP A 53 8.28 2.41 -4.35
N ARG A 54 8.31 1.16 -3.88
CA ARG A 54 9.40 0.23 -4.19
C ARG A 54 9.38 -0.17 -5.65
N TYR A 55 8.22 -0.46 -6.22
CA TYR A 55 8.07 -0.76 -7.64
C TYR A 55 8.55 0.41 -8.49
N HIS A 56 8.07 1.63 -8.21
CA HIS A 56 8.43 2.82 -8.95
C HIS A 56 9.94 3.06 -8.91
N LYS A 57 10.55 3.00 -7.72
CA LYS A 57 12.01 3.13 -7.56
C LYS A 57 12.76 2.04 -8.30
N ALA A 58 12.34 0.78 -8.22
CA ALA A 58 13.02 -0.32 -8.89
C ALA A 58 13.01 -0.15 -10.41
N VAL A 59 11.88 0.26 -10.98
CA VAL A 59 11.73 0.52 -12.42
C VAL A 59 12.59 1.71 -12.86
N ASP A 60 12.52 2.83 -12.14
CA ASP A 60 13.24 4.06 -12.51
C ASP A 60 14.75 3.96 -12.35
N THR A 61 15.21 3.24 -11.32
CA THR A 61 16.65 3.06 -11.06
C THR A 61 17.26 1.89 -11.83
N SER A 62 16.44 1.08 -12.50
CA SER A 62 16.92 -0.04 -13.30
C SER A 62 17.87 0.44 -14.43
N PRO A 63 19.03 -0.20 -14.61
CA PRO A 63 19.90 0.05 -15.75
C PRO A 63 19.29 -0.48 -17.06
N ASP A 64 18.45 -1.52 -16.98
CA ASP A 64 17.80 -2.12 -18.14
C ASP A 64 16.60 -1.28 -18.58
N ALA A 65 16.42 -1.17 -19.89
CA ALA A 65 15.26 -0.53 -20.50
C ALA A 65 13.99 -1.33 -20.19
N ILE A 66 13.07 -0.72 -19.46
CA ILE A 66 11.78 -1.32 -19.09
C ILE A 66 10.66 -0.54 -19.76
N LEU A 67 9.75 -1.26 -20.40
CA LEU A 67 8.59 -0.72 -21.07
C LEU A 67 7.42 -1.70 -20.88
N VAL A 68 6.28 -1.17 -20.45
CA VAL A 68 5.05 -1.94 -20.25
C VAL A 68 4.00 -1.39 -21.19
N HIS A 69 3.31 -2.25 -21.94
CA HIS A 69 2.24 -1.86 -22.84
C HIS A 69 0.92 -2.56 -22.51
N GLN A 70 -0.19 -1.90 -22.81
CA GLN A 70 -1.53 -2.48 -22.78
C GLN A 70 -2.18 -2.24 -24.15
N ASN A 71 -2.70 -3.31 -24.78
CA ASN A 71 -3.29 -3.24 -26.12
C ASN A 71 -2.37 -2.56 -27.16
N GLY A 72 -1.06 -2.84 -27.07
CA GLY A 72 -0.05 -2.26 -27.95
C GLY A 72 0.28 -0.78 -27.69
N VAL A 73 -0.31 -0.15 -26.67
CA VAL A 73 -0.02 1.23 -26.25
C VAL A 73 0.87 1.22 -25.02
N ILE A 74 1.94 2.00 -25.04
CA ILE A 74 2.90 2.12 -23.94
C ILE A 74 2.21 2.75 -22.74
N ALA A 75 2.10 2.00 -21.64
CA ALA A 75 1.52 2.43 -20.38
C ALA A 75 2.59 2.94 -19.41
N LEU A 76 3.82 2.41 -19.49
CA LEU A 76 4.95 2.83 -18.67
C LEU A 76 6.25 2.65 -19.45
N ALA A 77 7.19 3.55 -19.24
CA ALA A 77 8.58 3.40 -19.65
C ALA A 77 9.47 3.98 -18.54
N ASN A 78 10.69 3.43 -18.37
CA ASN A 78 11.67 3.98 -17.44
C ASN A 78 12.72 4.87 -18.13
N GLN A 79 13.57 5.52 -17.35
CA GLN A 79 14.63 6.40 -17.87
C GLN A 79 15.63 5.66 -18.77
N ALA A 80 15.91 4.37 -18.51
CA ALA A 80 16.78 3.57 -19.35
C ALA A 80 16.17 3.33 -20.75
N ALA A 81 14.86 3.09 -20.85
CA ALA A 81 14.17 2.98 -22.14
C ALA A 81 14.21 4.28 -22.93
N ALA A 82 14.02 5.43 -22.27
CA ALA A 82 14.14 6.72 -22.92
C ALA A 82 15.54 6.96 -23.52
N ARG A 83 16.58 6.61 -22.76
CA ARG A 83 17.99 6.68 -23.22
C ARG A 83 18.25 5.73 -24.39
N LEU A 84 17.76 4.49 -24.30
CA LEU A 84 17.95 3.47 -25.33
C LEU A 84 17.32 3.90 -26.67
N LEU A 85 16.12 4.47 -26.62
CA LEU A 85 15.37 4.91 -27.80
C LEU A 85 15.71 6.35 -28.25
N GLY A 86 16.61 7.04 -27.55
CA GLY A 86 17.05 8.39 -27.93
C GLY A 86 15.99 9.48 -27.76
N VAL A 87 15.04 9.31 -26.84
CA VAL A 87 13.95 10.27 -26.57
C VAL A 87 14.21 11.09 -25.29
N PRO A 88 13.67 12.31 -25.18
CA PRO A 88 14.03 13.24 -24.09
C PRO A 88 13.56 12.79 -22.69
N SER A 89 12.50 11.97 -22.60
CA SER A 89 11.99 11.47 -21.32
C SER A 89 11.11 10.23 -21.53
N PRO A 90 10.85 9.43 -20.48
CA PRO A 90 9.94 8.28 -20.57
C PRO A 90 8.51 8.69 -20.94
N ASN A 91 8.07 9.87 -20.50
CA ASN A 91 6.76 10.43 -20.84
C ASN A 91 6.59 10.67 -22.35
N ALA A 92 7.69 10.85 -23.10
CA ALA A 92 7.61 10.96 -24.55
C ALA A 92 7.24 9.63 -25.23
N LEU A 93 7.38 8.49 -24.53
CA LEU A 93 7.03 7.15 -25.01
C LEU A 93 5.59 6.76 -24.63
N VAL A 94 5.15 7.13 -23.43
CA VAL A 94 3.81 6.79 -22.92
C VAL A 94 2.71 7.27 -23.87
N GLY A 95 1.74 6.41 -24.14
CA GLY A 95 0.63 6.68 -25.08
C GLY A 95 0.95 6.37 -26.54
N ASN A 96 2.22 6.13 -26.91
CA ASN A 96 2.55 5.70 -28.27
C ASN A 96 2.32 4.19 -28.45
N SER A 97 2.21 3.77 -29.72
CA SER A 97 2.23 2.35 -30.05
C SER A 97 3.63 1.76 -29.83
N VAL A 98 3.68 0.57 -29.23
CA VAL A 98 4.92 -0.21 -29.06
C VAL A 98 5.50 -0.68 -30.41
N LEU A 99 4.69 -0.73 -31.46
CA LEU A 99 5.09 -1.16 -32.80
C LEU A 99 5.80 -0.06 -33.62
N ARG A 100 5.99 1.12 -33.05
CA ARG A 100 6.58 2.28 -33.74
C ARG A 100 8.11 2.32 -33.69
N PHE A 101 8.74 1.41 -32.93
CA PHE A 101 10.17 1.39 -32.62
C PHE A 101 10.81 0.07 -33.02
#